data_AF-A0A1W9PY11-F1
#
_entry.id   AF-A0A1W9PY11-F1
#
_cell.length_a   1.000
_cell.length_b   1.000
_cell.length_c   1.000
_cell.angle_alpha   90.00
_cell.angle_beta   90.00
_cell.angle_gamma   90.00
#
_symmetry.space_group_name_H-M   'P 1'
#
loop_
_entity.id
_entity.type
_entity.pdbx_description
1 polymer ?
#
loop_
_entity_poly.entity_id
_entity_poly.type
_entity_poly.pdbx_seq_one_letter_code
_entity_poly.pdbx_strand_id
1 'polypeptide(L)'
;HRFSHASDWIFPVLLFAVALTGILLHIFRYMGLSLPTYYIYIIHMAFTAPMLILEVPFGKWAHLYYRPLAIYFKAVKVRAEEYNKKIATALAAAD
;
A
#
# COMPACT_ATOMS: atom_id res chain seq x y z
N HIS A 1 18.32 -7.54 21.10
CA HIS A 1 18.49 -8.32 19.85
C HIS A 1 17.53 -9.51 19.68
N ARG A 2 16.55 -9.77 20.57
CA ARG A 2 15.78 -11.03 20.59
C ARG A 2 14.50 -11.09 19.73
N PHE A 3 14.19 -10.05 18.94
CA PHE A 3 12.95 -9.98 18.12
C PHE A 3 13.09 -9.23 16.79
N SER A 4 14.30 -9.00 16.28
CA SER A 4 14.49 -8.38 14.96
C SER A 4 14.77 -9.49 13.96
N HIS A 5 13.78 -9.84 13.14
CA HIS A 5 14.02 -10.73 12.02
C HIS A 5 14.74 -9.95 10.90
N ALA A 6 15.60 -10.61 10.14
CA ALA A 6 16.24 -10.01 8.97
C ALA A 6 15.23 -9.44 7.97
N SER A 7 14.03 -10.04 7.90
CA SER A 7 12.89 -9.55 7.11
C SER A 7 12.43 -8.14 7.48
N ASP A 8 12.66 -7.70 8.71
CA ASP A 8 12.22 -6.38 9.18
C ASP A 8 13.09 -5.26 8.62
N TRP A 9 14.30 -5.58 8.18
CA TRP A 9 15.27 -4.67 7.59
C TRP A 9 15.21 -4.60 6.07
N ILE A 10 14.63 -5.62 5.42
CA ILE A 10 14.48 -5.65 3.96
C ILE A 10 13.66 -4.44 3.48
N PHE A 11 12.56 -4.13 4.16
CA PHE A 11 11.70 -3.02 3.76
C PHE A 11 12.39 -1.65 3.81
N PRO A 12 12.98 -1.19 4.95
CA PRO A 12 13.68 0.09 4.98
C PRO A 12 14.83 0.18 3.99
N VAL A 13 15.57 -0.91 3.78
CA VAL A 13 16.69 -0.95 2.83
C VAL A 13 16.19 -0.80 1.39
N LEU A 14 15.16 -1.56 1.00
CA LEU A 14 14.54 -1.44 -0.32
C LEU A 14 13.94 -0.06 -0.53
N LEU A 15 13.22 0.48 0.46
CA LEU A 15 12.65 1.82 0.42
C LEU A 15 13.74 2.89 0.23
N PHE A 16 14.84 2.79 0.98
CA PHE A 16 15.97 3.69 0.84
C PHE A 16 16.61 3.59 -0.55
N ALA A 17 16.81 2.38 -1.06
CA ALA A 17 17.37 2.15 -2.39
C ALA A 17 16.48 2.74 -3.50
N VAL A 18 15.16 2.55 -3.41
CA VAL A 18 14.17 3.14 -4.35
C VAL A 18 14.22 4.66 -4.28
N ALA A 19 14.18 5.24 -3.09
CA ALA A 19 14.25 6.70 -2.92
C ALA A 19 15.56 7.28 -3.47
N LEU A 20 16.70 6.69 -3.10
CA LEU A 20 18.02 7.12 -3.54
C LEU A 20 18.17 7.07 -5.07
N THR A 21 17.83 5.93 -5.67
CA THR A 21 17.90 5.75 -7.13
C THR A 21 16.92 6.66 -7.88
N GLY A 22 15.73 6.92 -7.31
CA GLY A 22 14.77 7.87 -7.85
C GLY A 22 15.27 9.31 -7.84
N ILE A 23 15.95 9.73 -6.76
CA ILE A 23 16.58 11.05 -6.67
C ILE A 23 17.74 11.16 -7.69
N LEU A 24 18.60 10.15 -7.77
CA LEU A 24 19.71 10.10 -8.74
C LEU A 24 19.20 10.17 -10.18
N LEU A 25 18.11 9.47 -10.50
CA LEU A 25 17.47 9.54 -11.82
C LEU A 25 17.08 10.98 -12.17
N HIS A 26 16.49 11.71 -11.21
CA HIS A 26 16.12 13.11 -11.41
C HIS A 26 17.35 13.98 -11.61
N ILE A 27 18.40 13.81 -10.80
CA ILE A 27 19.65 14.56 -10.92
C ILE A 27 20.27 14.36 -12.31
N PHE A 28 20.44 13.12 -12.76
CA PHE A 28 21.05 12.82 -14.07
C PHE A 28 20.22 13.36 -15.23
N ARG A 29 18.88 13.30 -15.11
CA ARG A 29 17.98 13.90 -16.08
C ARG A 29 18.14 15.42 -16.16
N TYR A 30 18.23 16.11 -15.01
CA TYR A 30 18.44 17.56 -14.98
C TYR A 30 19.81 17.99 -15.51
N MET A 31 20.83 17.15 -15.34
CA MET A 31 22.17 17.38 -15.89
C MET A 31 22.29 17.08 -17.39
N GLY A 32 21.22 16.58 -18.04
CA GLY A 32 21.25 16.20 -19.46
C GLY A 32 22.07 14.93 -19.76
N LEU A 33 22.37 14.13 -18.74
CA LEU A 33 23.20 12.93 -18.86
C LEU A 33 22.34 11.72 -19.29
N SER A 34 22.20 11.52 -20.59
CA SER A 34 21.32 10.49 -21.17
C SER A 34 21.71 9.06 -20.76
N LEU A 35 22.98 8.67 -20.93
CA LEU A 35 23.45 7.32 -20.59
C LEU A 35 23.27 6.97 -19.10
N PRO A 36 23.76 7.78 -18.13
CA PRO A 36 23.54 7.53 -16.70
C PRO A 36 22.05 7.45 -16.33
N THR A 37 21.20 8.26 -16.96
CA THR A 37 19.76 8.23 -16.73
C THR A 37 19.17 6.86 -17.08
N TYR A 38 19.56 6.27 -18.21
CA TYR A 38 19.05 4.95 -18.60
C TYR A 38 19.51 3.83 -17.65
N TYR A 39 20.79 3.83 -17.26
CA TYR A 39 21.28 2.83 -16.33
C TYR A 39 20.61 2.93 -14.96
N ILE A 40 20.48 4.14 -14.41
CA ILE A 40 19.78 4.33 -13.14
C ILE A 40 18.31 4.00 -13.26
N TYR A 41 17.66 4.28 -14.39
CA TYR A 41 16.26 3.90 -14.58
C TYR A 41 16.06 2.38 -14.46
N ILE A 42 16.92 1.58 -15.10
CA ILE A 42 16.86 0.11 -15.01
C ILE A 42 17.07 -0.35 -13.57
N ILE A 43 18.06 0.19 -12.88
CA ILE A 43 18.35 -0.13 -11.48
C ILE A 43 17.16 0.28 -10.58
N HIS A 44 16.61 1.46 -10.79
CA HIS A 44 15.47 1.97 -10.03
C HIS A 44 14.25 1.06 -10.22
N MET A 45 13.95 0.62 -11.44
CA MET A 45 12.88 -0.33 -11.72
C MET A 45 13.12 -1.69 -11.05
N ALA A 46 14.37 -2.18 -11.03
CA ALA A 46 14.72 -3.45 -10.39
C ALA A 46 14.45 -3.45 -8.88
N PHE A 47 14.58 -2.31 -8.19
CA PHE A 47 14.22 -2.17 -6.76
C PHE A 47 12.75 -1.81 -6.55
N THR A 48 12.17 -1.00 -7.43
CA THR A 48 10.79 -0.52 -7.31
C THR A 48 9.78 -1.67 -7.46
N ALA A 49 10.02 -2.60 -8.39
CA ALA A 49 9.15 -3.75 -8.61
C ALA A 49 8.97 -4.62 -7.35
N PRO A 50 10.02 -5.16 -6.70
CA PRO A 50 9.86 -5.94 -5.47
C PRO A 50 9.32 -5.08 -4.32
N MET A 51 9.71 -3.80 -4.23
CA MET A 51 9.23 -2.90 -3.16
C MET A 51 7.72 -2.64 -3.25
N LEU A 52 7.16 -2.38 -4.43
CA LEU A 52 5.73 -2.11 -4.57
C LEU A 52 4.87 -3.36 -4.70
N ILE A 53 5.32 -4.37 -5.45
CA ILE A 53 4.49 -5.53 -5.77
C ILE A 53 4.51 -6.58 -4.66
N LEU A 54 5.63 -6.75 -3.96
CA LEU A 54 5.75 -7.76 -2.91
C LEU A 54 5.51 -7.14 -1.52
N GLU A 55 6.26 -6.09 -1.18
CA GLU A 55 6.26 -5.58 0.19
C GLU A 55 4.97 -4.81 0.56
N VAL A 56 4.39 -4.03 -0.34
CA VAL A 56 3.18 -3.25 -0.02
C VAL A 56 1.93 -4.13 0.17
N PRO A 57 1.57 -5.06 -0.74
CA PRO A 57 0.37 -5.87 -0.59
C PRO A 57 0.54 -7.09 0.32
N PHE A 58 1.73 -7.70 0.38
CA PHE A 58 1.96 -8.95 1.14
C PHE A 58 2.84 -8.76 2.39
N GLY A 59 3.46 -7.58 2.54
CA GLY A 59 4.26 -7.27 3.70
C GLY A 59 3.45 -6.68 4.85
N LYS A 60 4.19 -6.14 5.83
CA LYS A 60 3.62 -5.60 7.05
C LYS A 60 2.70 -4.39 6.81
N TRP A 61 2.67 -3.79 5.63
CA TRP A 61 1.87 -2.59 5.30
C TRP A 61 0.47 -2.90 4.75
N ALA A 62 0.15 -4.17 4.50
CA ALA A 62 -1.17 -4.59 4.05
C ALA A 62 -2.32 -4.04 4.93
N HIS A 63 -2.07 -3.93 6.24
CA HIS A 63 -3.04 -3.40 7.19
C HIS A 63 -3.44 -1.93 6.93
N LEU A 64 -2.61 -1.11 6.29
CA LEU A 64 -3.00 0.25 5.92
C LEU A 64 -4.19 0.27 4.96
N TYR A 65 -4.28 -0.73 4.07
CA TYR A 65 -5.41 -0.88 3.16
C TYR A 65 -6.56 -1.66 3.80
N TYR A 66 -6.27 -2.79 4.43
CA TYR A 66 -7.32 -3.67 4.95
C TYR A 66 -8.07 -3.08 6.15
N ARG A 67 -7.41 -2.30 7.01
CA ARG A 67 -8.03 -1.74 8.21
C ARG A 67 -9.15 -0.73 7.93
N PRO A 68 -8.95 0.33 7.11
CA PRO A 68 -10.03 1.26 6.78
C PRO A 68 -11.17 0.57 6.01
N LEU A 69 -10.84 -0.36 5.10
CA LEU A 69 -11.85 -1.12 4.36
C LEU A 69 -12.71 -1.97 5.29
N ALA A 70 -12.11 -2.68 6.25
CA ALA A 70 -12.86 -3.48 7.21
C ALA A 70 -13.81 -2.64 8.08
N ILE A 71 -13.35 -1.45 8.52
CA ILE A 71 -14.19 -0.51 9.28
C ILE A 71 -15.36 -0.02 8.42
N TYR A 72 -15.09 0.33 7.17
CA TYR A 72 -16.12 0.77 6.23
C TYR A 72 -17.17 -0.31 5.99
N PHE A 73 -16.75 -1.53 5.64
CA PHE A 73 -17.67 -2.64 5.39
C PHE A 73 -18.48 -3.02 6.63
N LYS A 74 -17.87 -2.95 7.82
CA LYS A 74 -18.61 -3.13 9.08
C LYS A 74 -19.71 -2.07 9.24
N ALA A 75 -19.39 -0.79 8.98
CA ALA A 75 -20.37 0.29 9.07
C ALA A 75 -21.50 0.16 8.04
N VAL A 76 -21.18 -0.28 6.82
CA VAL A 76 -22.19 -0.55 5.77
C VAL A 76 -23.12 -1.69 6.19
N LYS A 77 -22.58 -2.79 6.71
CA LYS A 77 -23.37 -3.94 7.17
C LYS A 77 -24.35 -3.54 8.28
N VAL A 78 -23.88 -2.82 9.30
CA VAL A 78 -24.73 -2.36 10.42
C VAL A 78 -25.88 -1.49 9.91
N ARG A 79 -25.61 -0.53 9.00
CA ARG A 79 -26.66 0.33 8.42
C ARG A 79 -27.69 -0.45 7.61
N ALA A 80 -27.25 -1.46 6.85
CA ALA A 80 -28.14 -2.31 6.08
C ALA A 80 -29.08 -3.13 6.98
N GLU A 81 -28.56 -3.67 8.08
CA GLU A 81 -29.36 -4.41 9.08
C GLU A 81 -30.40 -3.50 9.76
N GLU A 82 -30.01 -2.27 10.15
CA GLU A 82 -30.93 -1.27 10.71
C GLU A 82 -32.04 -0.89 9.73
N TYR A 83 -31.70 -0.69 8.46
CA TYR A 83 -32.68 -0.38 7.41
C TYR A 83 -33.68 -1.51 7.20
N ASN A 84 -33.20 -2.76 7.10
CA ASN A 84 -34.06 -3.93 6.95
C ASN A 84 -35.00 -4.10 8.16
N LYS A 85 -34.51 -3.87 9.37
CA LYS A 85 -35.34 -3.91 10.59
C LYS A 85 -36.42 -2.83 10.58
N LYS A 86 -36.10 -1.62 10.12
CA LYS A 86 -37.09 -0.54 9.97
C LYS A 86 -38.19 -0.91 8.97
N ILE A 87 -37.83 -1.48 7.81
CA ILE A 87 -38.79 -1.98 6.82
C ILE A 87 -39.68 -3.07 7.42
N ALA A 88 -39.10 -4.08 8.06
CA ALA A 88 -39.86 -5.17 8.65
C ALA A 88 -40.85 -4.68 9.72
N THR A 89 -40.43 -3.72 10.55
CA THR A 89 -41.29 -3.11 11.57
C THR A 89 -42.42 -2.30 10.93
N ALA A 90 -42.13 -1.53 9.87
CA ALA A 90 -43.13 -0.74 9.15
C ALA A 90 -44.19 -1.62 8.47
N LEU A 91 -43.77 -2.75 7.89
CA LEU A 91 -44.69 -3.74 7.30
C LEU A 91 -45.58 -4.37 8.37
N ALA A 92 -45.00 -4.82 9.48
CA ALA A 92 -45.76 -5.42 10.59
C ALA A 92 -46.72 -4.45 11.30
N ALA A 93 -46.53 -3.13 11.15
CA ALA A 93 -47.43 -2.11 11.67
C ALA A 93 -48.53 -1.70 10.67
N ALA A 94 -48.43 -2.13 9.40
CA ALA A 94 -49.40 -1.87 8.35
C ALA A 94 -50.42 -3.01 8.19
N ASP A 95 -50.12 -4.20 8.74
CA ASP A 95 -51.02 -5.35 8.90
C ASP A 95 -51.87 -5.24 10.17
#